data_AF-A0A0Q8DM62-F1
#
_entry.id   AF-A0A0Q8DM62-F1
#
_cell.length_a   1.000
_cell.length_b   1.000
_cell.length_c   1.000
_cell.angle_alpha   90.00
_cell.angle_beta   90.00
_cell.angle_gamma   90.00
#
_symmetry.space_group_name_H-M   'P 1'
#
loop_
_entity.id
_entity.type
_entity.pdbx_description
1 polymer ?
#
loop_
_entity_poly.entity_id
_entity_poly.type
_entity_poly.pdbx_seq_one_letter_code
_entity_poly.pdbx_strand_id
1 'polypeptide(L)'
;MGFQLKAQLAHALVGDDSLPQQLWPMLDALRVLRNELAHRLDSPKLEKGVSKFIAATYGAVGQVDQGAPVALNLKLSMGYMYGYLAAYEYHVRTGTLPPKLVEA
;
A
#
# COMPACT_ATOMS: atom_id res chain seq x y z
N MET A 1 10.96 11.07 -14.72
CA MET A 1 10.73 11.17 -13.26
C MET A 1 10.36 9.81 -12.70
N GLY A 2 11.17 9.27 -11.79
CA GLY A 2 10.92 7.98 -11.15
C GLY A 2 9.75 8.02 -10.17
N PHE A 3 9.11 6.86 -9.94
CA PHE A 3 7.99 6.67 -9.00
C PHE A 3 8.25 7.25 -7.60
N GLN A 4 9.48 7.15 -7.10
CA GLN A 4 9.86 7.67 -5.77
C GLN A 4 9.70 9.18 -5.65
N LEU A 5 10.17 9.94 -6.63
CA LEU A 5 10.07 11.39 -6.59
C LEU A 5 8.60 11.82 -6.64
N LYS A 6 7.76 11.11 -7.41
CA LYS A 6 6.31 11.35 -7.45
C LYS A 6 5.65 11.05 -6.10
N ALA A 7 6.01 9.96 -5.43
CA ALA A 7 5.48 9.62 -4.12
C ALA A 7 5.90 10.63 -3.04
N GLN A 8 7.16 11.07 -3.04
CA GLN A 8 7.66 12.08 -2.11
C GLN A 8 7.04 13.46 -2.36
N LEU A 9 6.87 13.87 -3.62
CA LEU A 9 6.14 15.08 -3.97
C LEU A 9 4.68 15.00 -3.53
N ALA A 10 4.02 13.85 -3.77
CA ALA A 10 2.65 13.64 -3.30
C ALA A 10 2.57 13.75 -1.78
N HIS A 11 3.49 13.13 -1.03
CA HIS A 11 3.53 13.23 0.43
C HIS A 11 3.72 14.67 0.90
N ALA A 12 4.67 15.40 0.32
CA ALA A 12 4.95 16.79 0.68
C ALA A 12 3.77 17.73 0.36
N LEU A 13 3.01 17.47 -0.70
CA LEU A 13 1.86 18.29 -1.10
C LEU A 13 0.59 17.97 -0.33
N VAL A 14 0.39 16.69 0.02
CA VAL A 14 -0.84 16.17 0.62
C VAL A 14 -0.77 16.18 2.16
N GLY A 15 0.44 16.13 2.73
CA GLY A 15 0.66 16.06 4.17
C GLY A 15 0.22 14.73 4.79
N ASP A 16 0.38 14.62 6.12
CA ASP A 16 0.04 13.41 6.89
C ASP A 16 -1.46 13.29 7.21
N ASP A 17 -2.24 14.35 7.00
CA ASP A 17 -3.64 14.41 7.44
C ASP A 17 -4.63 13.90 6.37
N SER A 18 -4.25 13.91 5.10
CA SER A 18 -5.18 13.61 4.01
C SER A 18 -5.17 12.14 3.58
N LEU A 19 -4.17 11.37 3.99
CA LEU A 19 -4.01 9.95 3.71
C LEU A 19 -3.65 9.22 5.01
N PRO A 20 -4.05 7.95 5.18
CA PRO A 20 -3.67 7.19 6.36
C PRO A 20 -2.15 7.17 6.49
N GLN A 21 -1.63 7.43 7.70
CA GLN A 21 -0.19 7.45 7.96
C GLN A 21 0.51 6.16 7.51
N GLN A 22 -0.21 5.03 7.49
CA GLN A 22 0.29 3.72 7.08
C GLN A 22 0.49 3.59 5.57
N LEU A 23 -0.16 4.44 4.75
CA LEU A 23 -0.03 4.38 3.30
C LEU A 23 1.39 4.76 2.83
N TRP A 24 2.05 5.71 3.50
CA TRP A 24 3.41 6.13 3.12
C TRP A 24 4.45 5.01 3.30
N PRO A 25 4.52 4.32 4.46
CA PRO A 25 5.31 3.10 4.60
C PRO A 25 5.00 2.02 3.57
N MET A 26 3.72 1.84 3.21
CA MET A 26 3.31 0.86 2.21
C MET A 26 3.86 1.19 0.81
N LEU A 27 3.78 2.47 0.40
CA LEU A 27 4.31 2.93 -0.88
C LEU A 27 5.84 2.79 -0.96
N ASP A 28 6.54 3.05 0.15
CA ASP A 28 7.98 2.86 0.24
C ASP A 28 8.39 1.37 0.19
N ALA A 29 7.64 0.50 0.87
CA ALA A 29 7.88 -0.94 0.80
C ALA A 29 7.60 -1.50 -0.60
N LEU A 30 6.52 -1.03 -1.26
CA LEU A 30 6.18 -1.40 -2.63
C LEU A 30 7.29 -0.98 -3.62
N ARG A 31 7.89 0.20 -3.42
CA ARG A 31 9.03 0.66 -4.23
C ARG A 31 10.20 -0.30 -4.13
N VAL A 32 10.57 -0.71 -2.91
CA VAL A 32 11.67 -1.67 -2.69
C VAL A 32 11.35 -3.00 -3.36
N LEU A 33 10.14 -3.52 -3.15
CA LEU A 33 9.69 -4.77 -3.74
C LEU A 33 9.74 -4.74 -5.27
N ARG A 34 9.25 -3.66 -5.88
CA ARG A 34 9.31 -3.47 -7.34
C ARG A 34 10.74 -3.46 -7.86
N ASN A 35 11.65 -2.76 -7.17
CA ASN A 35 13.05 -2.71 -7.57
C ASN A 35 13.69 -4.10 -7.48
N GLU A 36 13.39 -4.87 -6.44
CA GLU A 36 13.87 -6.25 -6.30
C GLU A 36 13.33 -7.16 -7.41
N LEU A 37 12.02 -7.09 -7.70
CA LEU A 37 11.39 -7.82 -8.80
C LEU A 37 12.01 -7.48 -10.17
N ALA A 38 12.37 -6.22 -10.40
CA ALA A 38 12.97 -5.78 -11.65
C ALA A 38 14.40 -6.32 -11.86
N HIS A 39 15.09 -6.73 -10.80
CA HIS A 39 16.46 -7.21 -10.88
C HIS A 39 16.57 -8.73 -10.74
N ARG A 40 15.86 -9.37 -9.80
CA ARG A 40 15.89 -10.83 -9.57
C ARG A 40 14.61 -11.32 -8.87
N LEU A 41 13.87 -12.20 -9.55
CA LEU A 41 12.69 -12.88 -9.01
C LEU A 41 13.02 -13.85 -7.87
N ASP A 42 14.08 -14.65 -7.98
CA ASP A 42 14.42 -15.68 -6.97
C ASP A 42 15.39 -15.20 -5.89
N SER A 43 15.28 -13.93 -5.49
CA SER A 43 16.17 -13.37 -4.46
C SER A 43 15.60 -13.61 -3.06
N PRO A 44 16.39 -14.06 -2.08
CA PRO A 44 15.99 -14.06 -0.66
C PRO A 44 15.61 -12.66 -0.15
N LYS A 45 16.07 -11.61 -0.85
CA LYS A 45 15.66 -10.23 -0.56
C LYS A 45 14.19 -9.98 -0.91
N LEU A 46 13.67 -10.63 -1.96
CA LEU A 46 12.29 -10.50 -2.39
C LEU A 46 11.33 -10.95 -1.30
N GLU A 47 11.58 -12.09 -0.66
CA GLU A 47 10.77 -12.57 0.47
C GLU A 47 10.75 -11.54 1.60
N LYS A 48 11.92 -10.98 1.94
CA LYS A 48 12.02 -9.91 2.94
C LYS A 48 11.28 -8.63 2.51
N GLY A 49 11.31 -8.28 1.22
CA GLY A 49 10.56 -7.19 0.63
C GLY A 49 9.06 -7.39 0.74
N VAL A 50 8.57 -8.59 0.43
CA VAL A 50 7.17 -9.00 0.59
C VAL A 50 6.77 -8.93 2.05
N SER A 51 7.53 -9.53 2.97
CA SER A 51 7.23 -9.47 4.41
C SER A 51 7.19 -8.03 4.94
N LYS A 52 8.09 -7.15 4.47
CA LYS A 52 8.06 -5.73 4.84
C LYS A 52 6.84 -5.01 4.29
N PHE A 53 6.44 -5.28 3.05
CA PHE A 53 5.24 -4.69 2.46
C PHE A 53 3.99 -5.12 3.22
N ILE A 54 3.88 -6.41 3.52
CA ILE A 54 2.76 -6.91 4.34
C ILE A 54 2.84 -6.28 5.73
N ALA A 55 4.00 -6.26 6.40
CA ALA A 55 4.21 -5.61 7.70
C ALA A 55 3.79 -4.12 7.71
N ALA A 56 4.02 -3.38 6.63
CA ALA A 56 3.59 -1.98 6.52
C ALA A 56 2.06 -1.83 6.53
N THR A 57 1.32 -2.89 6.18
CA THR A 57 -0.15 -2.94 6.31
C THR A 57 -0.62 -3.33 7.71
N TYR A 58 0.24 -3.99 8.49
CA TYR A 58 -0.03 -4.32 9.89
C TYR A 58 0.07 -3.05 10.75
N GLY A 59 -1.09 -2.57 11.18
CA GLY A 59 -1.26 -1.34 11.96
C GLY A 59 -2.54 -0.60 11.61
N ALA A 60 -3.02 -0.75 10.37
CA ALA A 60 -4.27 -0.12 9.89
C ALA A 60 -5.50 -1.04 9.92
N VAL A 61 -5.30 -2.37 9.88
CA VAL A 61 -6.36 -3.33 9.52
C VAL A 61 -6.80 -4.25 10.67
N GLY A 62 -6.14 -4.19 11.83
CA GLY A 62 -6.14 -5.34 12.73
C GLY A 62 -5.26 -6.45 12.14
N GLN A 63 -4.76 -7.32 13.00
CA GLN A 63 -3.74 -8.31 12.64
C GLN A 63 -4.17 -9.09 11.40
N VAL A 64 -3.48 -8.88 10.28
CA VAL A 64 -3.50 -9.85 9.18
C VAL A 64 -3.06 -11.18 9.80
N ASP A 65 -3.73 -12.28 9.50
CA ASP A 65 -3.46 -13.52 10.22
C ASP A 65 -2.02 -14.01 9.91
N GLN A 66 -1.16 -14.06 10.93
CA GLN A 66 0.21 -14.53 10.77
C GLN A 66 0.27 -16.04 10.44
N GLY A 67 -0.82 -16.78 10.67
CA GLY A 67 -1.02 -18.16 10.23
C GLY A 67 -1.55 -18.28 8.80
N ALA A 68 -2.01 -17.20 8.18
CA ALA A 68 -2.52 -17.24 6.81
C ALA A 68 -1.39 -17.33 5.78
N PRO A 69 -1.65 -17.96 4.62
CA PRO A 69 -0.67 -18.02 3.53
C PRO A 69 -0.18 -16.63 3.11
N VAL A 70 1.13 -16.49 2.89
CA VAL A 70 1.76 -15.23 2.47
C VAL A 70 1.08 -14.61 1.24
N ALA A 71 0.64 -15.43 0.29
CA ALA A 71 -0.08 -14.99 -0.90
C ALA A 71 -1.43 -14.32 -0.55
N LEU A 72 -2.16 -14.85 0.43
CA LEU A 72 -3.41 -14.25 0.90
C LEU A 72 -3.13 -12.90 1.57
N ASN A 73 -2.14 -12.86 2.45
CA ASN A 73 -1.74 -11.65 3.15
C ASN A 73 -1.28 -10.57 2.19
N LEU A 74 -0.48 -10.91 1.18
CA LEU A 74 -0.09 -9.99 0.11
C LEU A 74 -1.29 -9.45 -0.67
N LYS A 75 -2.24 -10.32 -1.04
CA LYS A 75 -3.47 -9.93 -1.74
C LYS A 75 -4.29 -8.94 -0.91
N LEU A 76 -4.46 -9.20 0.38
CA LEU A 76 -5.17 -8.31 1.30
C LEU A 76 -4.45 -6.96 1.42
N SER A 77 -3.13 -6.97 1.66
CA SER A 77 -2.31 -5.76 1.73
C SER A 77 -2.41 -4.89 0.48
N MET A 78 -2.37 -5.51 -0.70
CA MET A 78 -2.57 -4.80 -1.97
C MET A 78 -3.99 -4.25 -2.09
N GLY A 79 -5.01 -5.05 -1.75
CA GLY A 79 -6.41 -4.62 -1.77
C GLY A 79 -6.66 -3.39 -0.88
N TYR A 80 -6.11 -3.39 0.33
CA TYR A 80 -6.18 -2.24 1.23
C TYR A 80 -5.53 -0.99 0.64
N MET A 81 -4.31 -1.13 0.11
CA MET A 81 -3.60 -0.01 -0.52
C MET A 81 -4.43 0.61 -1.66
N TYR A 82 -4.93 -0.22 -2.57
CA TYR A 82 -5.73 0.23 -3.70
C TYR A 82 -7.06 0.84 -3.26
N GLY A 83 -7.70 0.27 -2.24
CA GLY A 83 -8.91 0.83 -1.66
C GLY A 83 -8.70 2.25 -1.12
N TYR A 84 -7.62 2.48 -0.37
CA TYR A 84 -7.30 3.82 0.12
C TYR A 84 -6.99 4.81 -0.99
N LEU A 85 -6.18 4.42 -1.97
CA LEU A 85 -5.85 5.27 -3.11
C LEU A 85 -7.09 5.63 -3.93
N ALA A 86 -7.97 4.67 -4.18
CA ALA A 86 -9.23 4.89 -4.90
C ALA A 86 -10.18 5.80 -4.10
N ALA A 87 -10.28 5.59 -2.78
CA ALA A 87 -11.11 6.43 -1.92
C ALA A 87 -10.61 7.87 -1.85
N TYR A 88 -9.29 8.06 -1.77
CA TYR A 88 -8.67 9.37 -1.80
C TYR A 88 -8.85 10.05 -3.16
N GLU A 89 -8.64 9.33 -4.27
CA GLU A 89 -8.88 9.85 -5.61
C GLU A 89 -10.33 10.31 -5.77
N TYR A 90 -11.30 9.52 -5.29
CA TYR A 90 -12.71 9.89 -5.29
C TYR A 90 -12.96 11.14 -4.45
N HIS A 91 -12.35 11.23 -3.27
CA HIS A 91 -12.49 12.38 -2.39
C HIS A 91 -11.95 13.66 -3.01
N VAL A 92 -10.76 13.63 -3.59
CA VAL A 92 -10.17 14.78 -4.29
C VAL A 92 -11.04 15.22 -5.47
N ARG A 93 -11.67 14.28 -6.18
CA ARG A 93 -12.52 14.59 -7.34
C ARG A 93 -13.90 15.13 -6.97
N THR A 94 -14.49 14.64 -5.89
CA THR A 94 -15.92 14.88 -5.58
C THR A 94 -16.14 15.73 -4.33
N GLY A 95 -15.11 15.91 -3.49
CA GLY A 95 -15.22 16.49 -2.16
C GLY A 95 -15.88 15.57 -1.13
N THR A 96 -16.20 14.32 -1.46
CA THR A 96 -16.92 13.37 -0.59
C THR A 96 -16.22 12.02 -0.53
N LEU A 97 -16.46 11.22 0.51
CA LEU A 97 -15.94 9.84 0.56
C LEU A 97 -16.75 8.94 -0.40
N PRO A 98 -16.12 7.90 -1.00
CA PRO A 98 -16.85 6.96 -1.84
C PRO A 98 -17.94 6.25 -1.02
N PRO A 99 -19.09 5.95 -1.64
CA PRO A 99 -20.14 5.19 -0.97
C PRO A 99 -19.61 3.80 -0.60
N LYS A 100 -20.07 3.27 0.54
CA LYS A 100 -19.81 1.87 0.89
C LYS A 100 -20.36 1.00 -0.23
N LEU A 101 -19.57 0.02 -0.67
CA LEU A 101 -20.07 -1.03 -1.55
C LEU A 101 -21.23 -1.71 -0.82
N VAL A 102 -22.42 -1.62 -1.39
CA VAL A 102 -23.58 -2.37 -0.90
C VAL A 102 -23.29 -3.83 -1.22
N GLU A 103 -23.35 -4.70 -0.22
CA GLU A 103 -23.20 -6.15 -0.42
C GLU A 103 -24.28 -6.60 -1.41
N ALA A 104 -23.85 -7.25 -2.50
CA ALA A 104 -24.72 -7.79 -3.56
C ALA A 104 -25.14 -9.22 -3.24
#